data_AF-N6ZXF8-F1
#
_entry.id   AF-N6ZXF8-F1
#
_cell.length_a   1.000
_cell.length_b   1.000
_cell.length_c   1.000
_cell.angle_alpha   90.00
_cell.angle_beta   90.00
_cell.angle_gamma   90.00
#
_symmetry.space_group_name_H-M   'P 1'
#
loop_
_entity.id
_entity.type
_entity.pdbx_description
1 polymer ?
#
loop_
_entity_poly.entity_id
_entity_poly.type
_entity_poly.pdbx_seq_one_letter_code
_entity_poly.pdbx_strand_id
1 'polypeptide(L)'
;MDVRDLALQAACPVLAAPRFGPLPDMANGQRIILAANGVFVQAKLDWLDCIQRLSPALPIPLPYGAVDERLTFGFGVLPIKLIEDFIEAGRRGLPNEVAGALIYSRRTRRLRMALCEPAAASPDRIDYRVPAMEADETLAVDLHTHGYGRPFWSAVDDRDDVGIKVAGVFGYLHHPAPRAEFRLVVNGRFRALPHPWQAAVAPTGNDPDLEPGFLRRILAFCQERRLGPWNT
;
A
#
# COMPACT_ATOMS: atom_id res chain seq x y z
N MET A 1 13.56 1.10 35.40
CA MET A 1 13.58 1.44 33.96
C MET A 1 13.01 2.84 33.83
N ASP A 2 13.54 3.69 32.95
CA ASP A 2 13.03 5.04 32.75
C ASP A 2 11.57 4.98 32.24
N VAL A 3 10.73 5.93 32.66
CA VAL A 3 9.30 5.96 32.27
C VAL A 3 9.12 6.18 30.77
N ARG A 4 10.06 6.86 30.11
CA ARG A 4 10.06 7.06 28.66
C ARG A 4 10.40 5.76 27.94
N ASP A 5 11.34 4.99 28.46
CA ASP A 5 11.67 3.66 27.92
C ASP A 5 10.47 2.71 28.03
N LEU A 6 9.76 2.74 29.16
CA LEU A 6 8.52 1.97 29.34
C LEU A 6 7.44 2.40 28.34
N ALA A 7 7.28 3.70 28.09
CA ALA A 7 6.34 4.20 27.10
C ALA A 7 6.71 3.76 25.66
N LEU A 8 8.01 3.77 25.32
CA LEU A 8 8.49 3.27 24.04
C LEU A 8 8.24 1.76 23.88
N GLN A 9 8.52 0.97 24.91
CA GLN A 9 8.24 -0.47 24.91
C GLN A 9 6.75 -0.78 24.83
N ALA A 10 5.89 0.03 25.45
CA ALA A 10 4.45 -0.12 25.34
C ALA A 10 3.94 0.24 23.93
N ALA A 11 4.52 1.26 23.29
CA ALA A 11 4.15 1.71 21.96
C ALA A 11 4.63 0.78 20.83
N CYS A 12 5.79 0.13 21.02
CA CYS A 12 6.33 -0.87 20.09
C CYS A 12 6.94 -2.05 20.86
N PRO A 13 6.10 -3.00 21.32
CA PRO A 13 6.58 -4.15 22.07
C PRO A 13 7.52 -5.05 21.27
N VAL A 14 8.37 -5.79 21.97
CA VAL A 14 9.16 -6.87 21.37
C VAL A 14 8.64 -8.20 21.89
N LEU A 15 8.34 -9.13 20.98
CA LEU A 15 7.79 -10.45 21.29
C LEU A 15 8.73 -11.55 20.77
N ALA A 16 9.06 -12.52 21.61
CA ALA A 16 9.64 -13.77 21.15
C ALA A 16 8.56 -14.64 20.49
N ALA A 17 8.79 -15.11 19.27
CA ALA A 17 7.83 -15.97 18.56
C ALA A 17 7.61 -17.27 19.34
N PRO A 18 6.36 -17.62 19.70
CA PRO A 18 6.08 -18.87 20.39
C PRO A 18 6.50 -20.07 19.55
N ARG A 19 7.19 -21.04 20.16
CA ARG A 19 7.66 -22.24 19.46
C ARG A 19 6.60 -23.31 19.31
N PHE A 20 5.68 -23.41 20.27
CA PHE A 20 4.70 -24.49 20.37
C PHE A 20 3.25 -24.01 20.25
N GLY A 21 3.04 -22.74 19.89
CA GLY A 21 1.72 -22.13 19.78
C GLY A 21 1.70 -21.02 18.72
N PRO A 22 0.52 -20.47 18.42
CA PRO A 22 0.40 -19.38 17.45
C PRO A 22 1.00 -18.08 18.02
N LEU A 23 1.34 -17.15 17.12
CA LEU A 23 1.60 -15.76 17.51
C LEU A 23 0.36 -15.20 18.22
N PRO A 24 0.49 -14.55 19.39
CA PRO A 24 -0.64 -13.96 20.08
C PRO A 24 -1.27 -12.86 19.24
N ASP A 25 -2.59 -12.75 19.29
CA ASP A 25 -3.30 -11.63 18.68
C ASP A 25 -2.81 -10.29 19.23
N MET A 26 -2.97 -9.26 18.42
CA MET A 26 -2.62 -7.89 18.75
C MET A 26 -3.80 -6.98 18.44
N ALA A 27 -3.96 -5.91 19.22
CA ALA A 27 -4.77 -4.76 18.87
C ALA A 27 -4.08 -3.93 17.77
N ASN A 28 -4.69 -2.83 17.33
CA ASN A 28 -4.03 -1.92 16.39
C ASN A 28 -2.74 -1.34 17.01
N GLY A 29 -1.70 -1.25 16.20
CA GLY A 29 -0.38 -0.78 16.60
C GLY A 29 0.73 -1.48 15.81
N GLN A 30 1.90 -1.54 16.41
CA GLN A 30 3.06 -2.24 15.85
C GLN A 30 3.84 -2.96 16.93
N ARG A 31 4.51 -4.06 16.57
CA ARG A 31 5.47 -4.76 17.42
C ARG A 31 6.61 -5.37 16.60
N ILE A 32 7.73 -5.62 17.26
CA ILE A 32 8.83 -6.42 16.71
C ILE A 32 8.68 -7.86 17.19
N ILE A 33 8.93 -8.81 16.30
CA ILE A 33 8.93 -10.24 16.61
C ILE A 33 10.34 -10.80 16.37
N LEU A 34 10.91 -11.39 17.41
CA LEU A 34 12.14 -12.18 17.32
C LEU A 34 11.76 -13.64 17.10
N ALA A 35 12.11 -14.19 15.94
CA ALA A 35 11.81 -15.57 15.56
C ALA A 35 13.10 -16.34 15.24
N ALA A 36 13.02 -17.67 15.23
CA ALA A 36 14.16 -18.51 14.86
C ALA A 36 14.65 -18.26 13.42
N ASN A 37 13.78 -17.76 12.54
CA ASN A 37 14.06 -17.51 11.14
C ASN A 37 14.26 -16.02 10.78
N GLY A 38 14.31 -15.11 11.77
CA GLY A 38 14.59 -13.69 11.53
C GLY A 38 13.97 -12.73 12.54
N VAL A 39 14.14 -11.45 12.26
CA VAL A 39 13.44 -10.36 12.96
C VAL A 39 12.34 -9.86 12.05
N PHE A 40 11.14 -9.70 12.59
CA PHE A 40 9.96 -9.28 11.85
C PHE A 40 9.34 -8.05 12.49
N VAL A 41 8.69 -7.23 11.69
CA VAL A 41 7.70 -6.25 12.16
C VAL A 41 6.32 -6.83 11.94
N GLN A 42 5.46 -6.70 12.94
CA GLN A 42 4.03 -6.86 12.76
C GLN A 42 3.35 -5.49 12.93
N ALA A 43 2.62 -5.07 11.90
CA ALA A 43 1.79 -3.87 11.92
C ALA A 43 0.33 -4.28 11.76
N LYS A 44 -0.52 -3.78 12.67
CA LYS A 44 -1.96 -3.99 12.63
C LYS A 44 -2.70 -2.67 12.67
N LEU A 45 -3.56 -2.45 11.69
CA LEU A 45 -4.48 -1.33 11.61
C LEU A 45 -5.88 -1.87 11.30
N ASP A 46 -6.90 -1.03 11.35
CA ASP A 46 -8.28 -1.43 11.02
C ASP A 46 -8.41 -2.02 9.62
N TRP A 47 -7.53 -1.62 8.71
CA TRP A 47 -7.48 -2.07 7.32
C TRP A 47 -6.25 -2.93 6.98
N LEU A 48 -5.34 -3.21 7.92
CA LEU A 48 -4.07 -3.91 7.64
C LEU A 48 -3.74 -4.96 8.71
N ASP A 49 -3.40 -6.16 8.29
CA ASP A 49 -2.63 -7.14 9.07
C ASP A 49 -1.38 -7.51 8.28
N CYS A 50 -0.22 -7.02 8.72
CA CYS A 50 1.04 -7.19 8.02
C CYS A 50 2.10 -7.76 8.97
N ILE A 51 2.76 -8.83 8.54
CA ILE A 51 4.00 -9.34 9.11
C ILE A 51 5.05 -9.34 8.01
N GLN A 52 6.13 -8.58 8.20
CA GLN A 52 7.22 -8.46 7.23
C GLN A 52 8.56 -8.75 7.87
N ARG A 53 9.42 -9.49 7.18
CA ARG A 53 10.77 -9.79 7.65
C ARG A 53 11.66 -8.55 7.48
N LEU A 54 12.28 -8.11 8.57
CA LEU A 54 13.23 -7.00 8.60
C LEU A 54 14.68 -7.47 8.42
N SER A 55 15.00 -8.64 8.97
CA SER A 55 16.33 -9.23 8.87
C SER A 55 16.24 -10.76 8.79
N PRO A 56 17.23 -11.43 8.18
CA PRO A 56 17.37 -12.88 8.28
C PRO A 56 17.61 -13.33 9.73
N ALA A 57 17.62 -14.64 9.94
CA ALA A 57 17.97 -15.26 11.22
C ALA A 57 19.30 -14.75 11.77
N LEU A 58 19.36 -14.58 13.09
CA LEU A 58 20.62 -14.26 13.77
C LEU A 58 21.60 -15.44 13.63
N PRO A 59 22.92 -15.20 13.69
CA PRO A 59 23.93 -16.25 13.58
C PRO A 59 23.93 -17.24 14.77
N ILE A 60 23.15 -16.94 15.82
CA ILE A 60 22.91 -17.83 16.95
C ILE A 60 21.52 -18.47 16.83
N PRO A 61 21.39 -19.79 17.04
CA PRO A 61 20.07 -20.43 17.09
C PRO A 61 19.24 -19.88 18.25
N LEU A 62 18.06 -19.32 17.95
CA LEU A 62 17.12 -18.88 18.98
C LEU A 62 16.15 -20.02 19.32
N PRO A 63 15.75 -20.21 20.60
CA PRO A 63 14.81 -21.25 21.01
C PRO A 63 13.34 -20.94 20.67
N TYR A 64 13.10 -19.97 19.77
CA TYR A 64 11.78 -19.44 19.40
C TYR A 64 11.15 -20.20 18.23
N GLY A 65 9.89 -19.90 17.92
CA GLY A 65 9.21 -20.39 16.72
C GLY A 65 9.70 -19.69 15.44
N ALA A 66 9.36 -20.27 14.29
CA ALA A 66 9.49 -19.60 13.00
C ALA A 66 8.22 -18.77 12.71
N VAL A 67 8.38 -17.71 11.92
CA VAL A 67 7.28 -16.82 11.51
C VAL A 67 7.27 -16.67 10.00
N ASP A 68 6.08 -16.79 9.41
CA ASP A 68 5.86 -16.50 8.00
C ASP A 68 5.43 -15.04 7.81
N GLU A 69 5.84 -14.46 6.69
CA GLU A 69 5.34 -13.16 6.30
C GLU A 69 3.84 -13.25 5.97
N ARG A 70 3.12 -12.17 6.26
CA ARG A 70 1.68 -12.05 6.02
C ARG A 70 1.38 -10.66 5.53
N LEU A 71 0.47 -10.55 4.58
CA LEU A 71 -0.11 -9.28 4.19
C LEU A 71 -1.59 -9.48 3.94
N THR A 72 -2.44 -8.77 4.67
CA THR A 72 -3.88 -8.84 4.49
C THR A 72 -4.48 -7.45 4.64
N PHE A 73 -5.26 -7.05 3.65
CA PHE A 73 -6.01 -5.80 3.66
C PHE A 73 -7.47 -6.05 4.05
N GLY A 74 -7.97 -5.33 5.06
CA GLY A 74 -9.34 -5.41 5.54
C GLY A 74 -10.39 -4.91 4.53
N PHE A 75 -9.96 -4.10 3.54
CA PHE A 75 -10.77 -3.72 2.39
C PHE A 75 -10.68 -4.73 1.21
N GLY A 76 -9.88 -5.79 1.35
CA GLY A 76 -9.65 -6.76 0.28
C GLY A 76 -8.83 -6.15 -0.86
N VAL A 77 -9.43 -6.06 -2.04
CA VAL A 77 -8.79 -5.46 -3.23
C VAL A 77 -9.22 -4.00 -3.38
N LEU A 78 -8.36 -3.18 -3.99
CA LEU A 78 -8.73 -1.80 -4.31
C LEU A 78 -9.97 -1.76 -5.23
N PRO A 79 -11.04 -1.06 -4.85
CA PRO A 79 -12.22 -0.92 -5.69
C PRO A 79 -11.87 -0.21 -6.99
N ILE A 80 -12.04 -0.90 -8.13
CA ILE A 80 -11.61 -0.39 -9.44
C ILE A 80 -12.22 0.97 -9.78
N LYS A 81 -13.51 1.15 -9.46
CA LYS A 81 -14.27 2.39 -9.65
C LYS A 81 -13.58 3.59 -8.99
N LEU A 82 -13.11 3.43 -7.76
CA LEU A 82 -12.46 4.52 -7.02
C LEU A 82 -11.12 4.92 -7.67
N ILE A 83 -10.42 3.94 -8.23
CA ILE A 83 -9.16 4.17 -8.94
C ILE A 83 -9.42 4.82 -10.31
N GLU A 84 -10.45 4.39 -11.03
CA GLU A 84 -10.89 5.00 -12.29
C GLU A 84 -11.30 6.47 -12.06
N ASP A 85 -12.10 6.74 -11.03
CA ASP A 85 -12.50 8.10 -10.66
C ASP A 85 -11.27 8.99 -10.36
N PHE A 86 -10.25 8.45 -9.70
CA PHE A 86 -8.98 9.13 -9.46
C PHE A 86 -8.17 9.36 -10.74
N ILE A 87 -8.04 8.36 -11.61
CA ILE A 87 -7.37 8.48 -12.92
C ILE A 87 -8.04 9.58 -13.76
N GLU A 88 -9.36 9.64 -13.74
CA GLU A 88 -10.12 10.62 -14.50
C GLU A 88 -9.95 12.04 -13.94
N ALA A 89 -9.84 12.18 -12.61
CA ALA A 89 -9.44 13.43 -11.99
C ALA A 89 -8.01 13.83 -12.40
N GLY A 90 -7.06 12.89 -12.40
CA GLY A 90 -5.71 13.10 -12.88
C GLY A 90 -5.66 13.56 -14.34
N ARG A 91 -6.48 12.97 -15.21
CA ARG A 91 -6.59 13.38 -16.62
C ARG A 91 -7.10 14.81 -16.78
N ARG A 92 -8.10 15.21 -15.98
CA ARG A 92 -8.59 16.60 -15.96
C ARG A 92 -7.56 17.58 -15.38
N GLY A 93 -6.66 17.11 -14.53
CA GLY A 93 -5.61 17.92 -13.90
C GLY A 93 -4.35 18.15 -14.76
N LEU A 94 -4.22 17.50 -15.92
CA LEU A 94 -3.06 17.66 -16.80
C LEU A 94 -2.81 19.14 -17.16
N PRO A 95 -1.54 19.59 -17.21
CA PRO A 95 -0.29 18.81 -17.08
C PRO A 95 0.14 18.50 -15.65
N ASN A 96 -0.53 19.10 -14.65
CA ASN A 96 -0.07 19.06 -13.26
C ASN A 96 -0.39 17.74 -12.58
N GLU A 97 0.38 17.44 -11.53
CA GLU A 97 0.12 16.34 -10.63
C GLU A 97 -1.19 16.54 -9.86
N VAL A 98 -1.85 15.43 -9.53
CA VAL A 98 -3.07 15.38 -8.72
C VAL A 98 -2.88 14.36 -7.61
N ALA A 99 -3.29 14.69 -6.39
CA ALA A 99 -3.24 13.77 -5.26
C ALA A 99 -4.65 13.35 -4.82
N GLY A 100 -4.75 12.12 -4.32
CA GLY A 100 -6.00 11.53 -3.86
C GLY A 100 -5.75 10.55 -2.73
N ALA A 101 -6.72 10.44 -1.82
CA ALA A 101 -6.69 9.55 -0.68
C ALA A 101 -7.83 8.54 -0.78
N LEU A 102 -7.52 7.26 -0.54
CA LEU A 102 -8.54 6.26 -0.21
C LEU A 102 -8.61 6.11 1.31
N ILE A 103 -9.74 6.53 1.85
CA ILE A 103 -9.99 6.61 3.28
C ILE A 103 -10.87 5.42 3.67
N TYR A 104 -10.39 4.62 4.62
CA TYR A 104 -11.10 3.46 5.13
C TYR A 104 -12.01 3.85 6.29
N SER A 105 -13.29 3.48 6.21
CA SER A 105 -14.24 3.60 7.32
C SER A 105 -14.36 2.27 8.06
N ARG A 106 -14.07 2.28 9.36
CA ARG A 106 -14.26 1.10 10.24
C ARG A 106 -15.71 0.65 10.29
N ARG A 107 -16.65 1.61 10.30
CA ARG A 107 -18.08 1.32 10.42
C ARG A 107 -18.62 0.61 9.19
N THR A 108 -18.22 1.05 7.99
CA THR A 108 -18.74 0.49 6.73
C THR A 108 -17.84 -0.59 6.15
N ARG A 109 -16.59 -0.70 6.63
CA ARG A 109 -15.53 -1.56 6.09
C ARG A 109 -15.28 -1.31 4.60
N ARG A 110 -15.41 -0.06 4.18
CA ARG A 110 -15.26 0.36 2.78
C ARG A 110 -14.28 1.52 2.67
N LEU A 111 -13.73 1.65 1.48
CA LEU A 111 -12.94 2.79 1.06
C LEU A 111 -13.86 3.83 0.42
N ARG A 112 -13.58 5.11 0.68
CA ARG A 112 -14.04 6.23 -0.15
C ARG A 112 -12.84 6.94 -0.75
N MET A 113 -12.98 7.45 -1.97
CA MET A 113 -11.98 8.31 -2.60
C MET A 113 -12.26 9.77 -2.25
N ALA A 114 -11.20 10.51 -1.94
CA ALA A 114 -11.24 11.96 -1.81
C ALA A 114 -10.03 12.56 -2.51
N LEU A 115 -10.23 13.56 -3.36
CA LEU A 115 -9.12 14.33 -3.91
C LEU A 115 -8.51 15.20 -2.82
N CYS A 116 -7.18 15.27 -2.80
CA CYS A 116 -6.46 16.12 -1.87
C CYS A 116 -6.42 17.56 -2.39
N GLU A 117 -6.60 18.52 -1.49
CA GLU A 117 -6.48 19.94 -1.85
C GLU A 117 -4.99 20.29 -2.05
N PRO A 118 -4.59 20.76 -3.25
CA PRO A 118 -3.20 21.13 -3.51
C PRO A 118 -2.87 22.46 -2.81
N ALA A 119 -1.81 22.47 -2.01
CA ALA A 119 -1.15 23.69 -1.58
C ALA A 119 -0.28 24.27 -2.71
N ALA A 120 0.36 23.40 -3.48
CA ALA A 120 1.07 23.72 -4.71
C ALA A 120 1.03 22.51 -5.66
N ALA A 121 0.89 22.73 -6.96
CA ALA A 121 0.93 21.66 -7.95
C ALA A 121 1.63 22.14 -9.23
N SER A 122 2.57 21.33 -9.70
CA SER A 122 3.28 21.46 -10.96
C SER A 122 3.26 20.10 -11.69
N PRO A 123 3.81 19.99 -12.90
CA PRO A 123 3.91 18.70 -13.60
C PRO A 123 4.87 17.68 -12.97
N ASP A 124 5.70 18.12 -12.03
CA ASP A 124 6.79 17.35 -11.42
C ASP A 124 6.75 17.30 -9.88
N ARG A 125 5.76 17.95 -9.27
CA ARG A 125 5.57 17.97 -7.82
C ARG A 125 4.15 18.39 -7.43
N ILE A 126 3.62 17.75 -6.40
CA ILE A 126 2.46 18.23 -5.66
C ILE A 126 2.73 18.28 -4.16
N ASP A 127 2.43 19.43 -3.56
CA ASP A 127 2.28 19.57 -2.11
C ASP A 127 0.77 19.67 -1.82
N TYR A 128 0.24 18.83 -0.95
CA TYR A 128 -1.20 18.76 -0.70
C TYR A 128 -1.55 18.49 0.75
N ARG A 129 -2.81 18.72 1.10
CA ARG A 129 -3.36 18.39 2.41
C ARG A 129 -4.16 17.11 2.34
N VAL A 130 -3.87 16.17 3.24
CA VAL A 130 -4.69 14.98 3.42
C VAL A 130 -6.10 15.43 3.85
N PRO A 131 -7.16 14.90 3.21
CA PRO A 131 -8.54 15.30 3.53
C PRO A 131 -8.91 15.04 4.99
N ALA A 132 -9.85 15.82 5.52
CA ALA A 132 -10.43 15.55 6.83
C ALA A 132 -11.07 14.15 6.87
N MET A 133 -10.92 13.49 8.01
CA MET A 133 -11.41 12.15 8.29
C MET A 133 -12.30 12.17 9.51
N GLU A 134 -13.40 11.43 9.44
CA GLU A 134 -14.27 11.22 10.58
C GLU A 134 -13.58 10.36 11.66
N ALA A 135 -14.16 10.36 12.86
CA ALA A 135 -13.59 9.63 13.99
C ALA A 135 -13.48 8.11 13.77
N ASP A 136 -14.24 7.53 12.82
CA ASP A 136 -14.17 6.11 12.42
C ASP A 136 -13.32 5.87 11.16
N GLU A 137 -12.68 6.90 10.62
CA GLU A 137 -11.94 6.86 9.37
C GLU A 137 -10.42 6.89 9.58
N THR A 138 -9.70 6.30 8.63
CA THR A 138 -8.23 6.29 8.59
C THR A 138 -7.75 6.30 7.15
N LEU A 139 -6.64 6.98 6.87
CA LEU A 139 -5.96 6.90 5.58
C LEU A 139 -5.47 5.47 5.37
N ALA A 140 -5.82 4.88 4.23
CA ALA A 140 -5.37 3.54 3.87
C ALA A 140 -4.45 3.57 2.64
N VAL A 141 -4.86 4.31 1.61
CA VAL A 141 -4.07 4.47 0.38
C VAL A 141 -3.91 5.94 0.07
N ASP A 142 -2.67 6.30 -0.25
CA ASP A 142 -2.28 7.61 -0.72
C ASP A 142 -1.86 7.51 -2.19
N LEU A 143 -2.41 8.39 -3.03
CA LEU A 143 -2.26 8.35 -4.46
C LEU A 143 -1.80 9.69 -4.99
N HIS A 144 -0.86 9.68 -5.93
CA HIS A 144 -0.54 10.85 -6.74
C HIS A 144 -0.34 10.50 -8.21
N THR A 145 -0.26 11.51 -9.05
CA THR A 145 -0.02 11.35 -10.49
C THR A 145 1.24 12.06 -10.91
N HIS A 146 1.95 11.55 -11.93
CA HIS A 146 3.05 12.23 -12.63
C HIS A 146 2.60 12.81 -13.98
N GLY A 147 1.28 13.00 -14.17
CA GLY A 147 0.69 13.54 -15.39
C GLY A 147 1.11 12.79 -16.68
N TYR A 148 1.88 13.47 -17.53
CA TYR A 148 2.44 12.90 -18.78
C TYR A 148 3.62 11.96 -18.55
N GLY A 149 4.31 12.09 -17.42
CA GLY A 149 5.50 11.33 -17.07
C GLY A 149 5.22 9.86 -16.77
N ARG A 150 6.29 9.08 -16.66
CA ARG A 150 6.20 7.68 -16.21
C ARG A 150 5.93 7.63 -14.69
N PRO A 151 5.23 6.62 -14.17
CA PRO A 151 5.18 6.39 -12.73
C PRO A 151 6.56 5.90 -12.25
N PHE A 152 7.05 6.47 -11.15
CA PHE A 152 8.25 6.00 -10.44
C PHE A 152 8.25 6.59 -9.02
N TRP A 153 9.08 6.06 -8.13
CA TRP A 153 9.31 6.65 -6.80
C TRP A 153 10.55 7.54 -6.83
N SER A 154 10.39 8.81 -6.49
CA SER A 154 11.47 9.79 -6.33
C SER A 154 12.01 9.79 -4.89
N ALA A 155 13.16 10.44 -4.69
CA ALA A 155 13.70 10.66 -3.35
C ALA A 155 12.84 11.61 -2.48
N VAL A 156 11.92 12.37 -3.10
CA VAL A 156 10.93 13.17 -2.38
C VAL A 156 9.84 12.25 -1.85
N ASP A 157 9.29 11.38 -2.72
CA ASP A 157 8.28 10.39 -2.34
C ASP A 157 8.77 9.48 -1.20
N ASP A 158 10.03 9.02 -1.25
CA ASP A 158 10.63 8.20 -0.20
C ASP A 158 10.73 8.91 1.15
N ARG A 159 10.93 10.23 1.15
CA ARG A 159 11.00 11.03 2.39
C ARG A 159 9.61 11.36 2.93
N ASP A 160 8.64 11.57 2.04
CA ASP A 160 7.27 11.92 2.40
C ASP A 160 6.45 10.68 2.82
N ASP A 161 6.85 9.49 2.37
CA ASP A 161 6.26 8.21 2.76
C ASP A 161 6.69 7.77 4.17
N VAL A 162 6.27 8.57 5.15
CA VAL A 162 6.36 8.28 6.58
C VAL A 162 5.06 7.64 7.07
N GLY A 163 5.16 6.72 8.03
CA GLY A 163 4.01 6.02 8.63
C GLY A 163 3.66 4.70 7.96
N ILE A 164 2.41 4.26 8.11
CA ILE A 164 1.91 3.00 7.55
C ILE A 164 0.74 3.30 6.61
N LYS A 165 0.97 3.09 5.31
CA LYS A 165 -0.01 3.32 4.25
C LYS A 165 0.34 2.49 3.03
N VAL A 166 -0.59 2.38 2.10
CA VAL A 166 -0.29 2.02 0.73
C VAL A 166 -0.01 3.32 -0.02
N ALA A 167 1.07 3.39 -0.78
CA ALA A 167 1.31 4.47 -1.74
C ALA A 167 1.10 3.94 -3.16
N GLY A 168 0.49 4.75 -4.03
CA GLY A 168 0.33 4.46 -5.45
C GLY A 168 0.59 5.70 -6.31
N VAL A 169 1.39 5.55 -7.36
CA VAL A 169 1.66 6.63 -8.31
C VAL A 169 1.18 6.24 -9.70
N PHE A 170 0.41 7.11 -10.36
CA PHE A 170 -0.05 6.91 -11.73
C PHE A 170 0.68 7.83 -12.71
N GLY A 171 1.06 7.30 -13.86
CA GLY A 171 1.68 8.08 -14.93
C GLY A 171 1.08 7.75 -16.29
N TYR A 172 1.56 8.47 -17.31
CA TYR A 172 1.09 8.36 -18.68
C TYR A 172 -0.42 8.58 -18.84
N LEU A 173 -0.97 9.56 -18.12
CA LEU A 173 -2.42 9.77 -18.06
C LEU A 173 -3.06 10.20 -19.39
N HIS A 174 -2.24 10.72 -20.31
CA HIS A 174 -2.64 11.06 -21.68
C HIS A 174 -2.89 9.85 -22.57
N HIS A 175 -2.45 8.65 -22.16
CA HIS A 175 -2.78 7.41 -22.85
C HIS A 175 -4.10 6.82 -22.34
N PRO A 176 -4.84 6.10 -23.20
CA PRO A 176 -6.05 5.37 -22.79
C PRO A 176 -5.79 4.39 -21.63
N ALA A 177 -4.62 3.73 -21.64
CA ALA A 177 -4.16 2.85 -20.57
C ALA A 177 -3.01 3.51 -19.79
N PRO A 178 -3.25 4.05 -18.58
CA PRO A 178 -2.19 4.59 -17.74
C PRO A 178 -1.35 3.47 -17.14
N ARG A 179 -0.20 3.81 -16.59
CA ARG A 179 0.63 2.89 -15.80
C ARG A 179 0.67 3.34 -14.35
N ALA A 180 0.95 2.40 -13.45
CA ALA A 180 1.13 2.71 -12.04
C ALA A 180 2.32 1.99 -11.43
N GLU A 181 2.72 2.43 -10.25
CA GLU A 181 3.53 1.69 -9.29
C GLU A 181 2.81 1.72 -7.94
N PHE A 182 2.87 0.63 -7.18
CA PHE A 182 2.28 0.53 -5.85
C PHE A 182 3.26 -0.04 -4.83
N ARG A 183 3.26 0.49 -3.62
CA ARG A 183 4.06 -0.03 -2.50
C ARG A 183 3.29 0.04 -1.18
N LEU A 184 3.54 -0.94 -0.32
CA LEU A 184 3.24 -0.83 1.10
C LEU A 184 4.39 -0.08 1.76
N VAL A 185 4.05 0.96 2.51
CA VAL A 185 4.95 1.74 3.35
C VAL A 185 4.76 1.27 4.78
N VAL A 186 5.86 0.87 5.44
CA VAL A 186 5.90 0.56 6.87
C VAL A 186 7.07 1.31 7.48
N ASN A 187 6.83 2.54 7.93
CA ASN A 187 7.79 3.42 8.60
C ASN A 187 9.13 3.53 7.84
N GLY A 188 9.07 3.84 6.53
CA GLY A 188 10.25 3.98 5.67
C GLY A 188 10.79 2.66 5.09
N ARG A 189 10.13 1.52 5.36
CA ARG A 189 10.33 0.27 4.59
C ARG A 189 9.29 0.18 3.49
N PHE A 190 9.75 -0.16 2.29
CA PHE A 190 8.91 -0.25 1.09
C PHE A 190 8.84 -1.68 0.59
N ARG A 191 7.63 -2.20 0.41
CA ARG A 191 7.37 -3.47 -0.26
C ARG A 191 6.52 -3.21 -1.50
N ALA A 192 7.05 -3.51 -2.69
CA ALA A 192 6.28 -3.41 -3.92
C ALA A 192 5.02 -4.30 -3.85
N LEU A 193 3.90 -3.77 -4.34
CA LEU A 193 2.62 -4.48 -4.35
C LEU A 193 2.22 -4.79 -5.79
N PRO A 194 1.73 -6.00 -6.08
CA PRO A 194 1.29 -6.35 -7.43
C PRO A 194 0.01 -5.60 -7.80
N HIS A 195 -0.06 -5.10 -9.03
CA HIS A 195 -1.20 -4.34 -9.52
C HIS A 195 -1.46 -4.60 -11.02
N PRO A 196 -2.68 -4.32 -11.53
CA PRO A 196 -3.03 -4.57 -12.93
C PRO A 196 -2.56 -3.48 -13.91
N TRP A 197 -2.21 -2.28 -13.44
CA TRP A 197 -1.77 -1.14 -14.28
C TRP A 197 -0.30 -1.22 -14.73
N GLN A 198 0.12 -2.38 -15.21
CA GLN A 198 1.48 -2.59 -15.72
C GLN A 198 1.57 -2.19 -17.21
N ALA A 199 2.80 -2.00 -17.71
CA ALA A 199 3.04 -1.84 -19.13
C ALA A 199 2.39 -3.01 -19.90
N ALA A 200 1.66 -2.70 -20.99
CA ALA A 200 1.27 -3.75 -21.92
C ALA A 200 2.56 -4.41 -22.44
N VAL A 201 2.71 -5.72 -22.20
CA VAL A 201 3.62 -6.53 -23.01
C VAL A 201 3.18 -6.30 -24.46
N ALA A 202 4.10 -5.84 -25.32
CA ALA A 202 3.78 -5.61 -26.72
C ALA A 202 3.15 -6.88 -27.29
N PRO A 203 1.97 -6.81 -27.91
CA PRO A 203 1.38 -7.98 -28.54
C PRO A 203 2.31 -8.44 -29.65
N THR A 204 2.90 -9.62 -29.49
CA THR A 204 3.49 -10.36 -30.61
C THR A 204 2.34 -10.90 -31.45
N GLY A 205 1.77 -10.09 -32.33
CA GLY A 205 0.73 -10.51 -33.26
C GLY A 205 -0.25 -9.41 -33.62
N ASN A 206 -0.38 -9.16 -34.93
CA ASN A 206 -1.44 -8.35 -35.52
C ASN A 206 -2.80 -9.00 -35.24
N ASP A 207 -3.62 -8.39 -34.40
CA ASP A 207 -5.06 -8.65 -34.36
C ASP A 207 -5.81 -7.31 -34.22
N PRO A 208 -6.59 -6.90 -35.23
CA PRO A 208 -7.21 -5.59 -35.25
C PRO A 208 -8.60 -5.66 -34.61
N ASP A 209 -8.65 -5.62 -33.27
CA ASP A 209 -9.87 -5.28 -32.51
C ASP A 209 -9.50 -5.03 -31.03
N LEU A 210 -9.09 -3.79 -30.72
CA LEU A 210 -8.68 -3.38 -29.37
C LEU A 210 -9.71 -2.46 -28.74
N GLU A 211 -10.71 -3.06 -28.08
CA GLU A 211 -11.25 -2.62 -26.77
C GLU A 211 -12.16 -3.74 -26.20
N PRO A 212 -11.55 -4.81 -25.65
CA PRO A 212 -11.99 -5.35 -24.35
C PRO A 212 -10.81 -5.81 -23.45
N GLY A 213 -9.57 -5.41 -23.76
CA GLY A 213 -8.35 -6.00 -23.18
C GLY A 213 -8.10 -5.62 -21.71
N PHE A 214 -8.41 -4.40 -21.30
CA PHE A 214 -8.04 -3.88 -19.97
C PHE A 214 -8.94 -4.43 -18.85
N LEU A 215 -10.26 -4.34 -19.01
CA LEU A 215 -11.22 -4.94 -18.07
C LEU A 215 -11.04 -6.45 -17.98
N ARG A 216 -10.77 -7.15 -19.10
CA ARG A 216 -10.47 -8.58 -19.08
C ARG A 216 -9.18 -8.90 -18.32
N ARG A 217 -8.14 -8.06 -18.38
CA ARG A 217 -6.91 -8.24 -17.57
C ARG A 217 -7.17 -8.03 -16.10
N ILE A 218 -7.93 -6.99 -15.72
CA ILE A 218 -8.33 -6.77 -14.32
C ILE A 218 -9.14 -7.96 -13.82
N LEU A 219 -10.13 -8.41 -14.61
CA LEU A 219 -10.97 -9.55 -14.26
C LEU A 219 -10.17 -10.86 -14.19
N ALA A 220 -9.27 -11.13 -15.13
CA ALA A 220 -8.39 -12.30 -15.11
C ALA A 220 -7.43 -12.25 -13.90
N PHE A 221 -6.84 -11.09 -13.64
CA PHE A 221 -6.00 -10.85 -12.46
C PHE A 221 -6.76 -11.05 -11.14
N CYS A 222 -8.04 -10.69 -11.09
CA CYS A 222 -8.92 -10.95 -9.95
C CYS A 222 -9.42 -12.41 -9.87
N GLN A 223 -9.61 -13.11 -11.00
CA GLN A 223 -10.17 -14.46 -11.07
C GLN A 223 -9.16 -15.57 -10.76
N GLU A 224 -7.89 -15.41 -11.15
CA GLU A 224 -6.85 -16.41 -10.91
C GLU A 224 -6.43 -16.53 -9.44
N ARG A 225 -6.84 -15.59 -8.57
CA ARG A 225 -6.33 -15.47 -7.19
C ARG A 225 -7.47 -15.24 -6.20
N ARG A 226 -8.05 -16.34 -5.71
CA ARG A 226 -9.13 -16.37 -4.70
C ARG A 226 -8.79 -15.71 -3.34
N LEU A 227 -7.52 -15.30 -3.15
CA LEU A 227 -7.08 -14.30 -2.18
C LEU A 227 -6.45 -13.19 -3.03
N GLY A 228 -7.02 -11.98 -3.01
CA GLY A 228 -6.68 -10.92 -3.96
C GLY A 228 -5.18 -10.63 -4.05
N PRO A 229 -4.69 -10.02 -5.15
CA PRO A 229 -3.27 -9.82 -5.48
C PRO A 229 -2.43 -9.23 -4.34
N TRP A 230 -3.06 -8.43 -3.47
CA TRP A 230 -2.42 -7.71 -2.39
C TRP A 230 -2.31 -8.54 -1.11
N ASN A 231 -3.09 -9.61 -0.99
CA ASN A 231 -3.09 -10.49 0.17
C ASN A 231 -2.17 -11.70 -0.07
N THR A 232 -1.27 -11.97 0.88
CA THR A 232 -0.36 -13.14 0.87
C THR A 232 -0.26 -13.72 2.26
#